data_AF-A0A1A7YFN9-F1
#
_entry.id   AF-A0A1A7YFN9-F1
#
_cell.length_a   1.000
_cell.length_b   1.000
_cell.length_c   1.000
_cell.angle_alpha   90.00
_cell.angle_beta   90.00
_cell.angle_gamma   90.00
#
_symmetry.space_group_name_H-M   'P 1'
#
loop_
_entity.id
_entity.type
_entity.pdbx_description
1 polymer ?
#
loop_
_entity_poly.entity_id
_entity_poly.type
_entity_poly.pdbx_seq_one_letter_code
_entity_poly.pdbx_strand_id
1 'polypeptide(L)'
;EVVPVKLASVILESIEGTQSELTDGGGENHIPVLLNSSFCSNVVVQVFYVLKYNPAGAVVNASVSLVLGPIPEAAQLLEQQFQVQFIQEDGGEVAVHRSGNPGYVVGLPLVTGKRTTDGITRSINPKNTLSLLVSAQNQDCLLGPHQRSPVLFGLESTSGCTLRLDDIANCSLVSQLLLDVLRGPNYPQDVSSFGNYSLDSPLDWLQIKTDIIPTEAQGCSIPLSLHLDIEWTKYGSLGNPQAQIVSIKEVIQTNTSSLDLLSGGSAIYPIRSSVSFIPVSAAAVPGLRATPTFNAKLPFDFFYPFV
;
A
#
# COMPACT_ATOMS: atom_id res chain seq x y z
N GLU A 1 -13.99 2.99 37.03
CA GLU A 1 -12.67 3.59 36.76
C GLU A 1 -12.68 4.15 35.35
N VAL A 2 -12.11 5.33 35.10
CA VAL A 2 -12.13 5.98 33.77
C VAL A 2 -10.78 5.76 33.11
N VAL A 3 -10.76 5.18 31.92
CA VAL A 3 -9.53 4.93 31.16
C VAL A 3 -9.24 6.15 30.26
N PRO A 4 -8.08 6.82 30.41
CA PRO A 4 -7.74 7.96 29.55
C PRO A 4 -7.45 7.49 28.11
N VAL A 5 -7.96 8.24 27.14
CA VAL A 5 -7.69 8.00 25.71
C VAL A 5 -6.41 8.73 25.31
N LYS A 6 -5.43 8.00 24.76
CA LYS A 6 -4.16 8.54 24.29
C LYS A 6 -4.20 8.83 22.79
N LEU A 7 -3.69 9.98 22.36
CA LEU A 7 -3.52 10.26 20.94
C LEU A 7 -2.41 9.35 20.37
N ALA A 8 -2.71 8.63 19.29
CA ALA A 8 -1.79 7.72 18.60
C ALA A 8 -1.19 8.35 17.34
N SER A 9 -2.02 8.95 16.48
CA SER A 9 -1.57 9.65 15.28
C SER A 9 -2.60 10.68 14.78
N VAL A 10 -2.14 11.63 13.97
CA VAL A 10 -2.98 12.60 13.26
C VAL A 10 -2.57 12.62 11.79
N ILE A 11 -3.56 12.47 10.91
CA ILE A 11 -3.40 12.47 9.46
C ILE A 11 -4.07 13.73 8.92
N LEU A 12 -3.39 14.45 8.03
CA LEU A 12 -3.96 15.57 7.29
C LEU A 12 -4.41 15.09 5.92
N GLU A 13 -5.65 15.37 5.56
CA GLU A 13 -6.24 15.11 4.26
C GLU A 13 -6.35 16.43 3.48
N SER A 14 -5.94 16.42 2.22
CA SER A 14 -6.04 17.57 1.31
C SER A 14 -7.39 17.60 0.57
N ILE A 15 -7.67 18.70 -0.13
CA ILE A 15 -8.87 18.84 -0.98
C ILE A 15 -8.89 17.78 -2.09
N GLU A 16 -7.73 17.33 -2.53
CA GLU A 16 -7.55 16.32 -3.58
C GLU A 16 -7.58 14.89 -3.04
N GLY A 17 -7.78 14.71 -1.72
CA GLY A 17 -7.84 13.41 -1.06
C GLY A 17 -6.47 12.79 -0.74
N THR A 18 -5.37 13.51 -0.99
CA THR A 18 -4.03 13.09 -0.56
C THR A 18 -3.92 13.15 0.96
N GLN A 19 -3.44 12.09 1.58
CA GLN A 19 -3.27 11.97 3.03
C GLN A 19 -1.79 11.96 3.42
N SER A 20 -1.43 12.72 4.45
CA SER A 20 -0.07 12.81 5.01
C SER A 20 -0.09 12.69 6.52
N GLU A 21 0.76 11.85 7.08
CA GLU A 21 0.90 11.69 8.53
C GLU A 21 1.77 12.80 9.13
N LEU A 22 1.33 13.37 10.25
CA LEU A 22 2.12 14.35 11.02
C LEU A 22 3.20 13.62 11.81
N THR A 23 4.45 13.73 11.37
CA THR A 23 5.59 12.98 11.92
C THR A 23 6.37 13.70 13.02
N ASP A 24 5.93 14.86 13.53
CA ASP A 24 6.69 15.60 14.54
C ASP A 24 5.87 16.03 15.76
N GLY A 25 6.46 15.82 16.95
CA GLY A 25 5.92 16.14 18.27
C GLY A 25 6.07 17.62 18.62
N GLY A 26 5.65 18.51 17.73
CA GLY A 26 5.49 19.93 17.99
C GLY A 26 4.04 20.22 18.35
N GLY A 27 3.80 20.77 19.55
CA GLY A 27 2.47 21.16 20.02
C GLY A 27 1.84 22.32 19.25
N GLU A 28 1.64 22.17 17.94
CA GLU A 28 0.72 23.02 17.19
C GLU A 28 -0.70 22.52 17.45
N ASN A 29 -1.50 23.37 18.09
CA ASN A 29 -2.92 23.14 18.24
C ASN A 29 -3.57 23.19 16.84
N HIS A 30 -3.76 22.02 16.22
CA HIS A 30 -4.50 21.87 14.96
C HIS A 30 -5.99 22.11 15.21
N ILE A 31 -6.35 23.38 15.38
CA ILE A 31 -7.73 23.84 15.52
C ILE A 31 -8.31 24.03 14.11
N PRO A 32 -9.61 23.80 13.91
CA PRO A 32 -10.28 24.18 12.69
C PRO A 32 -10.03 25.65 12.31
N VAL A 33 -9.55 25.90 11.09
CA VAL A 33 -9.28 27.25 10.58
C VAL A 33 -9.96 27.44 9.24
N LEU A 34 -10.71 28.53 9.11
CA LEU A 34 -11.29 28.96 7.84
C LEU A 34 -10.17 29.52 6.94
N LEU A 35 -9.91 28.85 5.83
CA LEU A 35 -8.94 29.26 4.82
C LEU A 35 -9.67 29.90 3.64
N ASN A 36 -9.21 31.09 3.26
CA ASN A 36 -9.64 31.82 2.05
C ASN A 36 -11.17 31.95 1.90
N SER A 37 -11.93 32.00 2.99
CA SER A 37 -13.41 32.12 2.98
C SER A 37 -14.11 31.14 2.03
N SER A 38 -13.59 29.92 1.95
CA SER A 38 -14.10 28.90 1.02
C SER A 38 -14.09 27.49 1.62
N PHE A 39 -13.12 27.16 2.45
CA PHE A 39 -13.07 25.89 3.17
C PHE A 39 -12.51 26.03 4.58
N CYS A 40 -13.03 25.24 5.51
CA CYS A 40 -12.50 25.09 6.86
C CYS A 40 -11.56 23.89 6.88
N SER A 41 -10.27 24.13 7.12
CA SER A 41 -9.26 23.08 7.26
C SER A 41 -9.12 22.62 8.70
N ASN A 42 -8.44 21.49 8.90
CA ASN A 42 -8.22 20.84 10.19
C ASN A 42 -9.51 20.39 10.90
N VAL A 43 -10.56 20.08 10.15
CA VAL A 43 -11.78 19.54 10.74
C VAL A 43 -11.66 18.03 10.85
N VAL A 44 -11.99 17.47 12.01
CA VAL A 44 -11.98 16.03 12.20
C VAL A 44 -13.04 15.40 11.28
N VAL A 45 -12.60 14.66 10.27
CA VAL A 45 -13.47 13.95 9.33
C VAL A 45 -13.53 12.46 9.64
N GLN A 46 -12.47 11.89 10.23
CA GLN A 46 -12.46 10.51 10.69
C GLN A 46 -11.81 10.35 12.06
N VAL A 47 -12.33 9.42 12.85
CA VAL A 47 -11.85 9.09 14.18
C VAL A 47 -11.73 7.58 14.32
N PHE A 48 -10.54 7.12 14.68
CA PHE A 48 -10.24 5.70 14.86
C PHE A 48 -9.80 5.42 16.30
N TYR A 49 -10.60 4.68 17.06
CA TYR A 49 -10.27 4.27 18.42
C TYR A 49 -9.69 2.87 18.47
N VAL A 50 -8.74 2.65 19.37
CA VAL A 50 -8.24 1.32 19.74
C VAL A 50 -8.39 1.14 21.25
N LEU A 51 -9.24 0.21 21.66
CA LEU A 51 -9.54 -0.11 23.05
C LEU A 51 -8.89 -1.45 23.40
N LYS A 52 -7.96 -1.45 24.34
CA LYS A 52 -7.39 -2.69 24.89
C LYS A 52 -8.17 -3.12 26.12
N TYR A 53 -8.53 -4.40 26.19
CA TYR A 53 -9.26 -4.97 27.32
C TYR A 53 -8.56 -6.20 27.89
N ASN A 54 -8.67 -6.39 29.20
CA ASN A 54 -8.12 -7.56 29.88
C ASN A 54 -9.01 -8.80 29.70
N PRO A 55 -8.56 -10.02 30.05
CA PRO A 55 -9.38 -11.23 29.95
C PRO A 55 -10.71 -11.20 30.72
N ALA A 56 -10.84 -10.33 31.73
CA ALA A 56 -12.09 -10.10 32.46
C ALA A 56 -13.06 -9.16 31.72
N GLY A 57 -12.71 -8.67 30.53
CA GLY A 57 -13.54 -7.78 29.71
C GLY A 57 -13.47 -6.30 30.09
N ALA A 58 -12.60 -5.92 31.03
CA ALA A 58 -12.42 -4.52 31.41
C ALA A 58 -11.45 -3.83 30.45
N VAL A 59 -11.82 -2.66 29.93
CA VAL A 59 -10.90 -1.82 29.15
C VAL A 59 -9.79 -1.32 30.07
N VAL A 60 -8.54 -1.52 29.66
CA VAL A 60 -7.32 -1.15 30.39
C VAL A 60 -6.53 -0.06 29.69
N ASN A 61 -6.70 0.09 28.37
CA ASN A 61 -6.04 1.13 27.59
C ASN A 61 -6.95 1.59 26.45
N ALA A 62 -6.86 2.86 26.08
CA ALA A 62 -7.57 3.41 24.94
C ALA A 62 -6.64 4.36 24.18
N SER A 63 -6.61 4.26 22.85
CA SER A 63 -5.95 5.23 22.00
C SER A 63 -6.85 5.70 20.85
N VAL A 64 -6.52 6.83 20.26
CA VAL A 64 -7.27 7.44 19.16
C VAL A 64 -6.34 7.96 18.07
N SER A 65 -6.70 7.73 16.82
CA SER A 65 -6.09 8.35 15.64
C SER A 65 -7.13 9.20 14.93
N LEU A 66 -6.72 10.35 14.40
CA LEU A 66 -7.62 11.33 13.80
C LEU A 66 -7.22 11.60 12.35
N VAL A 67 -8.20 11.74 11.46
CA VAL A 67 -8.01 12.34 10.13
C VAL A 67 -8.65 13.71 10.14
N LEU A 68 -7.86 14.72 9.80
CA LEU A 68 -8.29 16.10 9.67
C LEU A 68 -8.37 16.47 8.19
N GLY A 69 -9.55 16.88 7.72
CA GLY A 69 -9.81 17.20 6.33
C GLY A 69 -10.44 18.58 6.16
N PRO A 70 -10.48 19.09 4.91
CA PRO A 70 -11.15 20.33 4.57
C PRO A 70 -12.65 20.11 4.40
N ILE A 71 -13.45 21.05 4.86
CA ILE A 71 -14.90 21.08 4.61
C ILE A 71 -15.24 22.38 3.88
N PRO A 72 -16.02 22.33 2.78
CA PRO A 72 -16.50 23.54 2.11
C PRO A 72 -17.32 24.41 3.06
N GLU A 73 -17.14 25.73 3.02
CA GLU A 73 -17.94 26.65 3.84
C GLU A 73 -19.45 26.52 3.56
N ALA A 74 -19.82 26.16 2.33
CA ALA A 74 -21.20 25.91 1.93
C ALA A 74 -21.79 24.59 2.48
N ALA A 75 -20.99 23.73 3.12
CA ALA A 75 -21.47 22.46 3.66
C ALA A 75 -22.37 22.72 4.88
N GLN A 76 -23.65 22.35 4.75
CA GLN A 76 -24.63 22.49 5.83
C GLN A 76 -24.59 21.31 6.82
N LEU A 77 -23.98 20.20 6.43
CA LEU A 77 -23.87 18.96 7.20
C LEU A 77 -22.42 18.50 7.17
N LEU A 78 -21.91 18.07 8.33
CA LEU A 78 -20.60 17.47 8.50
C LEU A 78 -20.78 15.96 8.69
N GLU A 79 -20.27 15.19 7.73
CA GLU A 79 -20.21 13.74 7.83
C GLU A 79 -18.88 13.33 8.45
N GLN A 80 -18.94 12.60 9.56
CA GLN A 80 -17.76 12.08 10.26
C GLN A 80 -17.82 10.57 10.35
N GLN A 81 -16.71 9.91 10.06
CA GLN A 81 -16.59 8.47 10.17
C GLN A 81 -15.92 8.08 11.48
N PHE A 82 -16.60 7.27 12.28
CA PHE A 82 -16.06 6.73 13.53
C PHE A 82 -15.82 5.23 13.41
N GLN A 83 -14.65 4.78 13.84
CA GLN A 83 -14.29 3.38 13.89
C GLN A 83 -13.68 3.05 15.25
N VAL A 84 -14.00 1.87 15.79
CA VAL A 84 -13.49 1.39 17.08
C VAL A 84 -12.97 -0.03 16.92
N GLN A 85 -11.76 -0.28 17.38
CA GLN A 85 -11.11 -1.58 17.40
C GLN A 85 -10.90 -2.04 18.84
N PHE A 86 -11.19 -3.31 19.13
CA PHE A 86 -10.98 -3.91 20.45
C PHE A 86 -9.83 -4.93 20.39
N ILE A 87 -8.87 -4.85 21.32
CA ILE A 87 -7.70 -5.73 21.38
C ILE A 87 -7.57 -6.33 22.79
N GLN A 88 -7.41 -7.64 22.91
CA GLN A 88 -7.22 -8.28 24.21
C GLN A 88 -5.76 -8.16 24.70
N GLU A 89 -5.55 -7.85 25.98
CA GLU A 89 -4.23 -7.57 26.60
C GLU A 89 -3.26 -8.75 26.52
N ASP A 90 -3.75 -9.97 26.77
CA ASP A 90 -2.97 -11.23 26.76
C ASP A 90 -3.19 -12.08 25.50
N GLY A 91 -3.95 -11.56 24.53
CA GLY A 91 -4.02 -12.12 23.19
C GLY A 91 -2.72 -11.78 22.47
N GLY A 92 -1.74 -12.68 22.55
CA GLY A 92 -0.64 -12.67 21.59
C GLY A 92 -1.19 -12.49 20.18
N GLU A 93 -0.49 -11.67 19.40
CA GLU A 93 -0.90 -11.04 18.13
C GLU A 93 -1.45 -9.62 18.33
N VAL A 94 -0.54 -8.64 18.16
CA VAL A 94 -0.91 -7.39 17.49
C VAL A 94 -1.66 -7.83 16.23
N ALA A 95 -2.98 -7.68 16.23
CA ALA A 95 -3.81 -7.94 15.08
C ALA A 95 -3.32 -7.05 13.94
N VAL A 96 -2.39 -7.57 13.14
CA VAL A 96 -1.98 -6.95 11.89
C VAL A 96 -3.26 -6.76 11.12
N HIS A 97 -3.58 -5.48 10.92
CA HIS A 97 -4.86 -5.03 10.41
C HIS A 97 -5.26 -5.92 9.24
N ARG A 98 -6.40 -6.60 9.41
CA ARG A 98 -7.10 -7.13 8.24
C ARG A 98 -7.54 -5.88 7.51
N SER A 99 -6.96 -5.63 6.35
CA SER A 99 -7.60 -4.72 5.39
C SER A 99 -9.07 -5.16 5.28
N GLY A 100 -10.00 -4.20 5.24
CA GLY A 100 -11.40 -4.35 5.63
C GLY A 100 -12.12 -5.68 5.32
N ASN A 101 -13.14 -5.97 6.12
CA ASN A 101 -14.07 -7.05 5.81
C ASN A 101 -15.21 -6.49 4.94
N PRO A 102 -15.33 -6.83 3.65
CA PRO A 102 -14.50 -7.75 2.85
C PRO A 102 -13.39 -7.11 1.96
N GLY A 103 -13.39 -5.80 1.72
CA GLY A 103 -12.45 -5.14 0.80
C GLY A 103 -11.28 -4.39 1.46
N TYR A 104 -10.26 -4.06 0.68
CA TYR A 104 -9.19 -3.18 1.12
C TYR A 104 -9.69 -1.78 1.55
N VAL A 105 -9.05 -1.21 2.57
CA VAL A 105 -9.34 0.13 3.09
C VAL A 105 -8.11 1.00 2.84
N VAL A 106 -8.34 2.21 2.32
CA VAL A 106 -7.25 3.15 2.01
C VAL A 106 -6.45 3.47 3.27
N GLY A 107 -5.13 3.54 3.14
CA GLY A 107 -4.22 3.81 4.25
C GLY A 107 -3.87 2.59 5.12
N LEU A 108 -4.48 1.43 4.88
CA LEU A 108 -4.13 0.19 5.59
C LEU A 108 -3.06 -0.62 4.83
N PRO A 109 -2.15 -1.32 5.54
CA PRO A 109 -1.13 -2.13 4.90
C PRO A 109 -1.70 -3.26 4.03
N LEU A 110 -0.96 -3.58 2.96
CA LEU A 110 -1.25 -4.77 2.19
C LEU A 110 -1.04 -6.03 3.03
N VAL A 111 -1.98 -6.96 2.90
CA VAL A 111 -1.81 -8.31 3.46
C VAL A 111 -0.90 -9.10 2.53
N THR A 112 0.21 -9.57 3.09
CA THR A 112 1.23 -10.33 2.35
C THR A 112 1.47 -11.70 2.97
N GLY A 113 1.87 -12.64 2.12
CA GLY A 113 2.13 -14.03 2.47
C GLY A 113 3.45 -14.53 1.89
N LYS A 114 4.06 -15.46 2.61
CA LYS A 114 5.21 -16.23 2.16
C LYS A 114 4.75 -17.61 1.75
N ARG A 115 5.06 -18.01 0.52
CA ARG A 115 4.73 -19.33 0.00
C ARG A 115 5.72 -20.38 0.54
N THR A 116 5.20 -21.44 1.15
CA THR A 116 5.96 -22.60 1.62
C THR A 116 5.45 -23.87 0.93
N THR A 117 6.12 -25.00 1.15
CA THR A 117 5.66 -26.32 0.64
C THR A 117 4.29 -26.72 1.18
N ASP A 118 3.93 -26.20 2.36
CA ASP A 118 2.74 -26.60 3.10
C ASP A 118 1.58 -25.61 2.96
N GLY A 119 1.77 -24.52 2.19
CA GLY A 119 0.75 -23.50 1.94
C GLY A 119 1.28 -22.07 1.96
N ILE A 120 0.39 -21.10 2.20
CA ILE A 120 0.77 -19.69 2.38
C ILE A 120 0.83 -19.39 3.87
N THR A 121 1.96 -18.86 4.31
CA THR A 121 2.17 -18.44 5.71
C THR A 121 2.21 -16.92 5.78
N ARG A 122 1.53 -16.33 6.77
CA ARG A 122 1.56 -14.88 7.00
C ARG A 122 2.44 -14.56 8.19
N SER A 123 3.24 -13.51 8.09
CA SER A 123 3.89 -12.95 9.27
C SER A 123 2.96 -11.97 9.98
N ILE A 124 2.80 -12.15 11.28
CA ILE A 124 2.12 -11.21 12.18
C ILE A 124 2.97 -9.99 12.53
N ASN A 125 4.20 -9.91 12.03
CA ASN A 125 5.06 -8.75 12.26
C ASN A 125 4.87 -7.74 11.11
N PRO A 126 4.44 -6.49 11.39
CA PRO A 126 4.34 -5.44 10.38
C PRO A 126 5.64 -5.19 9.62
N LYS A 127 6.81 -5.45 10.25
CA LYS A 127 8.13 -5.33 9.62
C LYS A 127 8.41 -6.41 8.57
N ASN A 128 7.59 -7.47 8.52
CA ASN A 128 7.67 -8.56 7.56
C ASN A 128 6.53 -8.47 6.51
N THR A 129 6.01 -7.28 6.29
CA THR A 129 5.04 -6.98 5.23
C THR A 129 5.76 -6.34 4.04
N LEU A 130 5.11 -6.33 2.88
CA LEU A 130 5.61 -5.61 1.72
C LEU A 130 5.84 -4.13 2.09
N SER A 131 7.07 -3.66 1.90
CA SER A 131 7.49 -2.35 2.39
C SER A 131 8.44 -1.66 1.42
N LEU A 132 8.36 -0.33 1.39
CA LEU A 132 9.23 0.53 0.61
C LEU A 132 10.32 1.11 1.50
N LEU A 133 11.45 1.44 0.88
CA LEU A 133 12.52 2.18 1.53
C LEU A 133 11.99 3.53 2.04
N VAL A 134 12.50 4.05 3.14
CA VAL A 134 12.29 5.44 3.55
C VAL A 134 13.61 6.19 3.40
N SER A 135 13.57 7.36 2.79
CA SER A 135 14.75 8.19 2.58
C SER A 135 15.33 8.63 3.92
N ALA A 136 16.55 8.19 4.24
CA ALA A 136 17.27 8.58 5.44
C ALA A 136 18.04 9.90 5.26
N GLN A 137 18.41 10.58 6.35
CA GLN A 137 19.13 11.87 6.29
C GLN A 137 20.48 11.78 5.58
N ASN A 138 21.21 10.67 5.74
CA ASN A 138 22.48 10.44 5.07
C ASN A 138 22.33 10.07 3.59
N GLN A 139 21.12 9.71 3.15
CA GLN A 139 20.78 9.30 1.79
C GLN A 139 21.73 8.26 1.19
N ASP A 140 22.33 7.38 1.99
CA ASP A 140 23.30 6.38 1.51
C ASP A 140 22.68 4.98 1.52
N CYS A 141 22.70 4.31 0.36
CA CYS A 141 22.17 2.96 0.20
C CYS A 141 23.03 1.87 0.84
N LEU A 142 24.31 2.12 1.11
CA LEU A 142 25.24 1.15 1.69
C LEU A 142 25.30 1.24 3.21
N LEU A 143 24.80 2.34 3.80
CA LEU A 143 24.78 2.57 5.24
C LEU A 143 23.43 2.19 5.86
N GLY A 144 23.34 0.96 6.36
CA GLY A 144 22.21 0.49 7.16
C GLY A 144 22.27 0.94 8.64
N PRO A 145 21.19 0.74 9.42
CA PRO A 145 19.93 0.09 9.05
C PRO A 145 18.98 1.02 8.28
N HIS A 146 18.34 0.49 7.23
CA HIS A 146 17.36 1.25 6.44
C HIS A 146 15.99 1.26 7.11
N GLN A 147 15.41 2.44 7.27
CA GLN A 147 14.01 2.59 7.66
C GLN A 147 13.10 2.21 6.50
N ARG A 148 11.95 1.61 6.81
CA ARG A 148 10.98 1.15 5.81
C ARG A 148 9.56 1.46 6.26
N SER A 149 8.71 1.75 5.29
CA SER A 149 7.28 1.96 5.51
C SER A 149 6.48 0.85 4.80
N PRO A 150 5.43 0.28 5.41
CA PRO A 150 4.55 -0.67 4.74
C PRO A 150 3.93 -0.03 3.49
N VAL A 151 3.66 -0.84 2.47
CA VAL A 151 2.82 -0.39 1.35
C VAL A 151 1.38 -0.26 1.84
N LEU A 152 0.85 0.95 1.82
CA LEU A 152 -0.50 1.27 2.26
C LEU A 152 -1.43 1.32 1.05
N PHE A 153 -2.56 0.64 1.13
CA PHE A 153 -3.52 0.55 0.02
C PHE A 153 -4.01 1.94 -0.40
N GLY A 154 -3.99 2.23 -1.70
CA GLY A 154 -4.49 3.48 -2.27
C GLY A 154 -3.60 4.71 -2.05
N LEU A 155 -2.42 4.55 -1.44
CA LEU A 155 -1.47 5.65 -1.23
C LEU A 155 -0.22 5.43 -2.08
N GLU A 156 -0.08 6.25 -3.13
CA GLU A 156 1.14 6.27 -3.94
C GLU A 156 2.29 6.87 -3.14
N SER A 157 3.48 6.30 -3.30
CA SER A 157 4.68 6.82 -2.65
C SER A 157 5.93 6.56 -3.46
N THR A 158 6.92 7.44 -3.31
CA THR A 158 8.23 7.35 -3.93
C THR A 158 9.28 7.80 -2.93
N SER A 159 10.34 7.02 -2.81
CA SER A 159 11.46 7.25 -1.91
C SER A 159 12.76 6.76 -2.54
N GLY A 160 13.89 7.01 -1.87
CA GLY A 160 15.16 6.54 -2.40
C GLY A 160 16.35 6.82 -1.50
N CYS A 161 17.50 6.34 -1.96
CA CYS A 161 18.81 6.62 -1.43
C CYS A 161 19.78 6.83 -2.61
N THR A 162 21.01 7.19 -2.31
CA THR A 162 22.07 7.38 -3.29
C THR A 162 23.15 6.32 -3.10
N LEU A 163 23.65 5.80 -4.21
CA LEU A 163 24.76 4.88 -4.26
C LEU A 163 26.02 5.65 -4.65
N ARG A 164 27.08 5.45 -3.85
CA ARG A 164 28.44 5.91 -4.13
C ARG A 164 29.37 4.72 -3.99
N LEU A 165 30.20 4.48 -5.01
CA LEU A 165 31.18 3.39 -5.02
C LEU A 165 32.58 4.00 -5.09
N ASP A 166 33.31 3.90 -3.99
CA ASP A 166 34.63 4.49 -3.85
C ASP A 166 35.74 3.62 -4.49
N ASP A 167 35.60 2.29 -4.41
CA ASP A 167 36.54 1.30 -4.95
C ASP A 167 35.90 0.42 -6.04
N ILE A 168 36.74 -0.37 -6.74
CA ILE A 168 36.29 -1.45 -7.64
C ILE A 168 35.61 -2.53 -6.78
N ALA A 169 34.29 -2.41 -6.65
CA ALA A 169 33.46 -3.30 -5.85
C ALA A 169 32.94 -4.47 -6.70
N ASN A 170 32.83 -5.68 -6.15
CA ASN A 170 32.29 -6.80 -6.92
C ASN A 170 30.84 -6.51 -7.36
N CYS A 171 30.62 -6.41 -8.68
CA CYS A 171 29.32 -6.13 -9.29
C CYS A 171 28.20 -6.99 -8.72
N SER A 172 28.41 -8.31 -8.64
CA SER A 172 27.35 -9.23 -8.21
C SER A 172 26.96 -8.99 -6.76
N LEU A 173 27.94 -8.62 -5.92
CA LEU A 173 27.72 -8.30 -4.52
C LEU A 173 26.98 -6.98 -4.35
N VAL A 174 27.37 -5.93 -5.08
CA VAL A 174 26.66 -4.64 -5.06
C VAL A 174 25.23 -4.79 -5.59
N SER A 175 25.05 -5.56 -6.65
CA SER A 175 23.74 -5.84 -7.24
C SER A 175 22.82 -6.56 -6.24
N GLN A 176 23.32 -7.61 -5.58
CA GLN A 176 22.56 -8.33 -4.54
C GLN A 176 22.23 -7.45 -3.34
N LEU A 177 23.22 -6.70 -2.84
CA LEU A 177 23.02 -5.78 -1.72
C LEU A 177 21.94 -4.74 -2.02
N LEU A 178 21.99 -4.12 -3.21
CA LEU A 178 20.99 -3.12 -3.59
C LEU A 178 19.61 -3.73 -3.82
N LEU A 179 19.54 -4.95 -4.34
CA LEU A 179 18.28 -5.67 -4.44
C LEU A 179 17.68 -5.93 -3.05
N ASP A 180 18.50 -6.31 -2.07
CA ASP A 180 18.09 -6.48 -0.67
C ASP A 180 17.69 -5.16 -0.01
N VAL A 181 18.36 -4.05 -0.35
CA VAL A 181 17.95 -2.69 0.08
C VAL A 181 16.63 -2.29 -0.56
N LEU A 182 16.39 -2.60 -1.83
CA LEU A 182 15.14 -2.29 -2.51
C LEU A 182 13.96 -3.13 -2.00
N ARG A 183 14.15 -4.43 -1.80
CA ARG A 183 13.10 -5.36 -1.33
C ARG A 183 12.91 -5.35 0.18
N GLY A 184 13.97 -5.06 0.94
CA GLY A 184 13.97 -5.16 2.39
C GLY A 184 14.01 -6.60 2.90
N PRO A 185 14.05 -6.76 4.23
CA PRO A 185 14.09 -8.07 4.85
C PRO A 185 12.76 -8.82 4.62
N ASN A 186 12.85 -10.14 4.40
CA ASN A 186 11.70 -11.05 4.32
C ASN A 186 10.66 -10.68 3.24
N TYR A 187 11.13 -10.33 2.03
CA TYR A 187 10.25 -10.01 0.90
C TYR A 187 9.20 -11.10 0.64
N PRO A 188 7.89 -10.78 0.64
CA PRO A 188 6.82 -11.74 0.41
C PRO A 188 6.74 -12.19 -1.06
N GLN A 189 6.12 -13.34 -1.32
CA GLN A 189 5.85 -13.80 -2.70
C GLN A 189 4.40 -13.58 -3.12
N ASP A 190 3.50 -13.44 -2.15
CA ASP A 190 2.07 -13.38 -2.36
C ASP A 190 1.44 -12.18 -1.65
N VAL A 191 0.40 -11.61 -2.24
CA VAL A 191 -0.46 -10.57 -1.68
C VAL A 191 -1.90 -11.07 -1.76
N SER A 192 -2.73 -10.84 -0.75
CA SER A 192 -4.12 -11.26 -0.86
C SER A 192 -4.91 -10.36 -1.80
N SER A 193 -5.88 -10.93 -2.51
CA SER A 193 -6.76 -10.19 -3.42
C SER A 193 -7.78 -9.36 -2.65
N PHE A 194 -8.26 -9.86 -1.51
CA PHE A 194 -9.20 -9.18 -0.62
C PHE A 194 -8.60 -8.95 0.78
N GLY A 195 -9.24 -8.06 1.53
CA GLY A 195 -8.92 -7.82 2.93
C GLY A 195 -9.33 -8.97 3.87
N ASN A 196 -10.40 -9.71 3.51
CA ASN A 196 -10.90 -10.88 4.21
C ASN A 196 -10.48 -12.22 3.55
N TYR A 197 -9.18 -12.43 3.40
CA TYR A 197 -8.60 -13.62 2.78
C TYR A 197 -8.68 -14.87 3.69
N SER A 198 -8.69 -16.06 3.08
CA SER A 198 -8.45 -17.34 3.76
C SER A 198 -7.04 -17.87 3.46
N LEU A 199 -6.39 -18.49 4.45
CA LEU A 199 -5.13 -19.21 4.23
C LEU A 199 -5.35 -20.53 3.48
N ASP A 200 -6.57 -21.08 3.53
CA ASP A 200 -6.94 -22.35 2.92
C ASP A 200 -7.42 -22.20 1.46
N SER A 201 -7.53 -20.97 0.96
CA SER A 201 -7.99 -20.65 -0.40
C SER A 201 -6.84 -20.06 -1.22
N PRO A 202 -6.16 -20.85 -2.07
CA PRO A 202 -5.07 -20.34 -2.91
C PRO A 202 -5.51 -19.27 -3.90
N LEU A 203 -6.81 -19.23 -4.26
CA LEU A 203 -7.38 -18.25 -5.19
C LEU A 203 -7.50 -16.85 -4.58
N ASP A 204 -7.45 -16.75 -3.25
CA ASP A 204 -7.47 -15.47 -2.54
C ASP A 204 -6.11 -14.77 -2.58
N TRP A 205 -5.07 -15.42 -3.12
CA TRP A 205 -3.69 -14.94 -3.12
C TRP A 205 -3.16 -14.74 -4.54
N LEU A 206 -2.48 -13.62 -4.72
CA LEU A 206 -1.88 -13.16 -5.96
C LEU A 206 -0.37 -13.19 -5.82
N GLN A 207 0.30 -13.86 -6.75
CA GLN A 207 1.77 -13.85 -6.81
C GLN A 207 2.28 -12.48 -7.28
N ILE A 208 3.31 -11.99 -6.60
CA ILE A 208 4.09 -10.84 -7.06
C ILE A 208 4.90 -11.27 -8.28
N LYS A 209 4.56 -10.72 -9.45
CA LYS A 209 5.29 -10.98 -10.69
C LYS A 209 6.47 -10.02 -10.78
N THR A 210 7.68 -10.53 -11.02
CA THR A 210 8.87 -9.70 -11.19
C THR A 210 9.24 -9.57 -12.66
N ASP A 211 9.29 -8.34 -13.15
CA ASP A 211 9.82 -7.99 -14.46
C ASP A 211 11.13 -7.21 -14.29
N ILE A 212 12.21 -7.70 -14.90
CA ILE A 212 13.51 -7.03 -14.91
C ILE A 212 13.68 -6.39 -16.29
N ILE A 213 13.83 -5.07 -16.33
CA ILE A 213 14.04 -4.30 -17.56
C ILE A 213 15.53 -3.96 -17.66
N PRO A 214 16.30 -4.69 -18.50
CA PRO A 214 17.68 -4.34 -18.77
C PRO A 214 17.76 -3.17 -19.76
N THR A 215 18.64 -2.20 -19.50
CA THR A 215 18.93 -1.10 -20.44
C THR A 215 20.07 -1.48 -21.41
N GLU A 216 19.85 -2.39 -22.36
CA GLU A 216 20.78 -2.80 -23.45
C GLU A 216 22.21 -3.31 -23.06
N ALA A 217 22.65 -4.41 -23.66
CA ALA A 217 23.61 -5.35 -23.05
C ALA A 217 25.11 -5.06 -23.23
N GLN A 218 25.89 -5.19 -22.14
CA GLN A 218 27.09 -6.04 -21.90
C GLN A 218 27.89 -5.48 -20.71
N GLY A 219 27.47 -5.83 -19.49
CA GLY A 219 28.09 -5.26 -18.28
C GLY A 219 27.40 -5.63 -16.97
N CYS A 220 27.79 -4.93 -15.90
CA CYS A 220 27.28 -5.13 -14.55
C CYS A 220 25.80 -4.68 -14.44
N SER A 221 24.90 -5.59 -14.03
CA SER A 221 23.47 -5.26 -13.86
C SER A 221 23.17 -4.79 -12.44
N ILE A 222 23.22 -3.48 -12.21
CA ILE A 222 22.91 -2.87 -10.91
C ILE A 222 21.45 -2.44 -10.87
N PRO A 223 20.64 -2.88 -9.89
CA PRO A 223 19.25 -2.45 -9.77
C PRO A 223 19.21 -1.00 -9.27
N LEU A 224 18.72 -0.10 -10.12
CA LEU A 224 18.57 1.32 -9.82
C LEU A 224 17.20 1.64 -9.23
N SER A 225 16.16 0.88 -9.59
CA SER A 225 14.85 1.11 -9.01
C SER A 225 14.02 -0.15 -8.87
N LEU A 226 13.12 -0.12 -7.88
CA LEU A 226 12.03 -1.06 -7.72
C LEU A 226 10.72 -0.27 -7.73
N HIS A 227 9.88 -0.53 -8.72
CA HIS A 227 8.53 0.02 -8.80
C HIS A 227 7.49 -1.07 -8.61
N LEU A 228 6.45 -0.81 -7.83
CA LEU A 228 5.31 -1.70 -7.65
C LEU A 228 4.09 -1.15 -8.39
N ASP A 229 3.66 -1.86 -9.42
CA ASP A 229 2.37 -1.62 -10.08
C ASP A 229 1.31 -2.49 -9.39
N ILE A 230 0.34 -1.86 -8.73
CA ILE A 230 -0.77 -2.55 -8.06
C ILE A 230 -2.06 -2.21 -8.77
N GLU A 231 -2.58 -3.17 -9.52
CA GLU A 231 -3.87 -3.06 -10.19
C GLU A 231 -5.00 -3.43 -9.23
N TRP A 232 -6.01 -2.58 -9.14
CA TRP A 232 -7.13 -2.78 -8.22
C TRP A 232 -8.47 -2.37 -8.83
N THR A 233 -9.56 -2.89 -8.25
CA THR A 233 -10.92 -2.62 -8.70
C THR A 233 -11.90 -2.58 -7.52
N LYS A 234 -13.09 -2.02 -7.76
CA LYS A 234 -14.24 -2.14 -6.86
C LYS A 234 -15.10 -3.32 -7.30
N TYR A 235 -15.21 -4.33 -6.43
CA TYR A 235 -16.02 -5.53 -6.62
C TYR A 235 -17.28 -5.50 -5.76
N GLY A 236 -18.38 -6.11 -6.23
CA GLY A 236 -19.62 -6.22 -5.46
C GLY A 236 -20.75 -5.31 -5.95
N SER A 237 -21.72 -5.04 -5.08
CA SER A 237 -22.90 -4.24 -5.43
C SER A 237 -22.58 -2.75 -5.48
N LEU A 238 -23.34 -1.99 -6.29
CA LEU A 238 -23.17 -0.53 -6.41
C LEU A 238 -23.31 0.21 -5.07
N GLY A 239 -24.20 -0.29 -4.18
CA GLY A 239 -24.43 0.32 -2.87
C GLY A 239 -23.41 -0.08 -1.80
N ASN A 240 -22.59 -1.11 -2.03
CA ASN A 240 -21.53 -1.51 -1.11
C ASN A 240 -20.33 -2.14 -1.85
N PRO A 241 -19.62 -1.35 -2.69
CA PRO A 241 -18.47 -1.83 -3.42
C PRO A 241 -17.27 -2.05 -2.50
N GLN A 242 -16.49 -3.08 -2.79
CA GLN A 242 -15.40 -3.57 -1.97
C GLN A 242 -14.11 -3.53 -2.78
N ALA A 243 -13.07 -2.89 -2.25
CA ALA A 243 -11.81 -2.79 -2.97
C ALA A 243 -11.09 -4.15 -3.01
N GLN A 244 -10.63 -4.53 -4.19
CA GLN A 244 -9.97 -5.80 -4.47
C GLN A 244 -8.70 -5.52 -5.27
N ILE A 245 -7.58 -6.12 -4.87
CA ILE A 245 -6.36 -6.16 -5.68
C ILE A 245 -6.53 -7.26 -6.73
N VAL A 246 -6.24 -6.93 -7.98
CA VAL A 246 -6.39 -7.81 -9.14
C VAL A 246 -5.03 -8.38 -9.55
N SER A 247 -4.00 -7.54 -9.52
CA SER A 247 -2.64 -7.96 -9.84
C SER A 247 -1.62 -7.08 -9.13
N ILE A 248 -0.43 -7.63 -8.91
CA ILE A 248 0.72 -6.89 -8.41
C ILE A 248 1.96 -7.30 -9.20
N LYS A 249 2.71 -6.29 -9.62
CA LYS A 249 3.92 -6.45 -10.43
C LYS A 249 5.05 -5.61 -9.86
N GLU A 250 6.20 -6.24 -9.67
CA GLU A 250 7.46 -5.62 -9.31
C GLU A 250 8.28 -5.39 -10.58
N VAL A 251 8.60 -4.13 -10.87
CA VAL A 251 9.41 -3.72 -12.02
C VAL A 251 10.76 -3.25 -11.52
N ILE A 252 11.81 -3.99 -11.85
CA ILE A 252 13.19 -3.67 -11.49
C ILE A 252 13.91 -3.10 -12.70
N GLN A 253 14.36 -1.84 -12.62
CA GLN A 253 15.19 -1.24 -13.65
C GLN A 253 16.65 -1.41 -13.29
N THR A 254 17.45 -1.97 -14.19
CA THR A 254 18.89 -2.13 -14.01
C THR A 254 19.66 -1.20 -14.93
N ASN A 255 20.83 -0.72 -14.48
CA ASN A 255 21.84 -0.09 -15.33
C ASN A 255 22.72 -1.18 -15.98
N THR A 256 23.30 -0.88 -17.12
CA THR A 256 24.19 -1.78 -17.89
C THR A 256 25.60 -1.25 -18.07
N SER A 257 25.95 -0.15 -17.39
CA SER A 257 27.29 0.44 -17.44
C SER A 257 28.37 -0.51 -16.90
N SER A 258 29.59 -0.44 -17.45
CA SER A 258 30.73 -1.18 -16.89
C SER A 258 30.95 -0.73 -15.46
N LEU A 259 31.31 -1.67 -14.59
CA LEU A 259 31.59 -1.35 -13.19
C LEU A 259 32.71 -0.29 -13.06
N ASP A 260 33.63 -0.22 -14.03
CA ASP A 260 34.69 0.79 -14.09
C ASP A 260 34.17 2.23 -14.30
N LEU A 261 32.95 2.42 -14.84
CA LEU A 261 32.26 3.72 -14.89
C LEU A 261 31.50 4.04 -13.61
N LEU A 262 31.20 3.00 -12.81
CA LEU A 262 30.51 3.09 -11.54
C LEU A 262 31.49 3.27 -10.37
N SER A 263 32.68 2.67 -10.49
CA SER A 263 33.80 2.64 -9.54
C SER A 263 34.92 3.56 -10.05
N GLY A 264 35.11 4.70 -9.41
CA GLY A 264 36.13 5.67 -9.86
C GLY A 264 36.07 7.07 -9.25
N GLY A 265 35.26 7.28 -8.21
CA GLY A 265 35.28 8.51 -7.39
C GLY A 265 34.61 9.72 -8.04
N SER A 266 33.28 9.77 -8.03
CA SER A 266 32.42 10.98 -7.99
C SER A 266 30.97 10.71 -8.46
N ALA A 267 30.73 9.60 -9.16
CA ALA A 267 29.41 9.30 -9.72
C ALA A 267 28.42 8.92 -8.60
N ILE A 268 27.31 9.66 -8.51
CA ILE A 268 26.24 9.41 -7.55
C ILE A 268 25.04 8.88 -8.33
N TYR A 269 24.60 7.67 -7.99
CA TYR A 269 23.45 7.04 -8.65
C TYR A 269 22.22 7.06 -7.73
N PRO A 270 21.09 7.63 -8.17
CA PRO A 270 19.87 7.60 -7.38
C PRO A 270 19.24 6.21 -7.44
N ILE A 271 19.03 5.60 -6.28
CA ILE A 271 18.30 4.35 -6.12
C ILE A 271 16.89 4.68 -5.65
N ARG A 272 15.87 4.19 -6.36
CA ARG A 272 14.46 4.59 -6.14
C ARG A 272 13.57 3.41 -5.81
N SER A 273 12.64 3.63 -4.89
CA SER A 273 11.58 2.69 -4.54
C SER A 273 10.24 3.42 -4.66
N SER A 274 9.26 2.83 -5.35
CA SER A 274 7.97 3.48 -5.53
C SER A 274 6.83 2.50 -5.71
N VAL A 275 5.61 2.97 -5.48
CA VAL A 275 4.36 2.21 -5.67
C VAL A 275 3.29 3.08 -6.32
N SER A 276 2.54 2.49 -7.23
CA SER A 276 1.38 3.09 -7.88
C SER A 276 0.15 2.17 -7.78
N PHE A 277 -1.02 2.79 -7.64
CA PHE A 277 -2.29 2.08 -7.52
C PHE A 277 -3.17 2.37 -8.74
N ILE A 278 -3.27 1.40 -9.64
CA ILE A 278 -3.89 1.56 -10.96
C ILE A 278 -5.33 1.01 -10.92
N PRO A 279 -6.38 1.85 -11.06
CA PRO A 279 -7.75 1.36 -11.15
C PRO A 279 -7.99 0.71 -12.52
N VAL A 280 -8.38 -0.56 -12.54
CA VAL A 280 -8.62 -1.31 -13.81
C VAL A 280 -10.07 -1.33 -14.26
N SER A 281 -10.97 -0.71 -13.50
CA SER A 281 -12.39 -0.59 -13.86
C SER A 281 -12.86 0.86 -13.83
N ALA A 282 -13.78 1.18 -14.74
CA ALA A 282 -14.49 2.44 -14.70
C ALA A 282 -15.39 2.51 -13.45
N ALA A 283 -15.66 3.72 -12.97
CA ALA A 283 -16.59 3.94 -11.88
C ALA A 283 -17.96 3.30 -12.20
N ALA A 284 -18.51 2.55 -11.25
CA ALA A 284 -19.82 1.96 -11.40
C ALA A 284 -20.89 3.07 -11.41
N VAL A 285 -21.71 3.10 -12.45
CA VAL A 285 -22.80 4.08 -12.60
C VAL A 285 -24.15 3.38 -12.39
N PRO A 286 -25.12 4.01 -11.71
CA PRO A 286 -26.48 3.47 -11.63
C PRO A 286 -27.08 3.30 -13.03
N GLY A 287 -27.53 2.09 -13.35
CA GLY A 287 -28.16 1.80 -14.63
C GLY A 287 -28.35 0.31 -14.88
N LEU A 288 -29.21 -0.02 -15.83
CA LEU A 288 -29.29 -1.38 -16.38
C LEU A 288 -28.06 -1.63 -17.25
N ARG A 289 -27.43 -2.80 -17.10
CA ARG A 289 -26.42 -3.25 -18.08
C ARG A 289 -27.06 -3.23 -19.47
N ALA A 290 -26.30 -2.80 -20.47
CA ALA A 290 -26.76 -2.85 -21.86
C ALA A 290 -27.21 -4.28 -22.20
N THR A 291 -28.33 -4.41 -22.90
CA THR A 291 -28.84 -5.71 -23.34
C THR A 291 -27.78 -6.36 -24.21
N PRO A 292 -27.30 -7.58 -23.90
CA PRO A 292 -26.25 -8.22 -24.69
C PRO A 292 -26.74 -8.38 -26.13
N THR A 293 -25.95 -7.94 -27.11
CA THR A 293 -26.28 -8.14 -28.52
C THR A 293 -26.08 -9.62 -28.85
N PHE A 294 -27.18 -10.33 -29.06
CA PHE A 294 -27.15 -11.74 -29.47
C PHE A 294 -26.80 -11.81 -30.96
N ASN A 295 -25.56 -12.16 -31.29
CA ASN A 295 -25.14 -12.35 -32.67
C ASN A 295 -25.46 -13.79 -33.12
N ALA A 296 -26.76 -14.08 -33.25
CA ALA A 296 -27.22 -15.38 -33.73
C ALA A 296 -27.00 -15.48 -35.24
N LYS A 297 -26.04 -16.33 -35.66
CA LYS A 297 -25.96 -16.80 -37.05
C LYS A 297 -26.80 -18.07 -37.16
N LEU A 298 -27.89 -18.00 -37.92
CA LEU A 298 -28.68 -19.19 -38.21
C LEU A 298 -27.97 -20.03 -39.30
N PRO A 299 -27.99 -21.37 -39.18
CA PRO A 299 -27.59 -22.26 -40.27
C PRO A 299 -28.37 -21.98 -41.55
N PHE A 300 -27.81 -22.33 -42.71
CA PHE A 300 -28.40 -22.00 -44.02
C PHE A 300 -29.79 -22.64 -44.25
N ASP A 301 -30.10 -23.70 -43.51
CA ASP A 301 -31.28 -24.56 -43.61
C ASP A 301 -32.27 -24.38 -42.45
N PHE A 302 -32.11 -23.33 -41.63
CA PHE A 302 -32.94 -23.11 -40.43
C PHE A 302 -34.46 -23.12 -40.70
N PHE A 303 -34.88 -22.74 -41.90
CA PHE A 303 -36.29 -22.73 -42.29
C PHE A 303 -36.73 -23.91 -43.18
N TYR A 304 -35.89 -24.93 -43.40
CA TYR A 304 -36.30 -26.08 -44.22
C TYR A 304 -37.30 -26.98 -43.48
N PRO A 305 -38.43 -27.41 -44.09
CA PRO A 305 -38.95 -27.14 -45.44
C PRO A 305 -40.10 -26.12 -45.45
N PHE A 306 -40.14 -25.19 -44.49
CA PHE A 306 -41.28 -24.32 -44.23
C PHE A 306 -41.30 -23.03 -45.08
N VAL A 307 -40.38 -22.88 -46.05
CA VAL A 307 -40.36 -21.80 -47.07
C VAL A 307 -40.44 -22.41 -48.46
#